data_AF-A0A9P4J0X3-F1
#
_entry.id   AF-A0A9P4J0X3-F1
#
_cell.length_a   1.000
_cell.length_b   1.000
_cell.length_c   1.000
_cell.angle_alpha   90.00
_cell.angle_beta   90.00
_cell.angle_gamma   90.00
#
_symmetry.space_group_name_H-M   'P 1'
#
loop_
_entity.id
_entity.type
_entity.pdbx_description
1 polymer ?
#
loop_
_entity_poly.entity_id
_entity_poly.type
_entity_poly.pdbx_seq_one_letter_code
_entity_poly.pdbx_strand_id
1 'polypeptide(L)'
;MSSSIDALPLAPVANDFHPTPEPDVPDTDPDAIPELTFYPTTDDADRTAALKLVADSIAQQRQTASRALLSHPLHIALFVAVCSLLGRWLFLLRGELGVALSTVGGLTMGVLVVIRWAVAPYIELAEGVHPELLEGKEVVIAKYGQEVIGAAVWGWMDEGKKKKGRKAEVVAWTVRLKYRGKGIGVGLLETVVDEVRGKGGEGVGMVEGGIYSKRVLWNVYNGVFERREERAKRALQATWEARAGGNTRRKR
;
A
#
# COMPACT_ATOMS: atom_id res chain seq x y z
N MET A 1 -62.20 -1.57 -63.82
CA MET A 1 -61.95 -3.03 -63.86
C MET A 1 -60.48 -3.20 -63.49
N SER A 2 -60.04 -3.09 -62.23
CA SER A 2 -60.32 -3.90 -61.04
C SER A 2 -60.13 -5.40 -61.30
N SER A 3 -58.91 -5.88 -61.05
CA SER A 3 -58.61 -7.26 -60.65
C SER A 3 -57.41 -7.25 -59.72
N SER A 4 -57.69 -7.68 -58.49
CA SER A 4 -56.78 -7.85 -57.36
C SER A 4 -55.74 -8.95 -57.62
N ILE A 5 -54.53 -8.75 -57.10
CA ILE A 5 -53.69 -9.86 -56.65
C ILE A 5 -53.44 -9.63 -55.16
N ASP A 6 -53.95 -10.57 -54.37
CA ASP A 6 -53.93 -10.61 -52.91
C ASP A 6 -52.49 -10.63 -52.37
N ALA A 7 -52.19 -9.69 -51.48
CA ALA A 7 -51.02 -9.78 -50.62
C ALA A 7 -51.33 -10.72 -49.44
N LEU A 8 -50.60 -11.83 -49.37
CA LEU A 8 -50.62 -12.77 -48.25
C LEU A 8 -50.33 -12.04 -46.91
N PRO A 9 -51.02 -12.36 -45.80
CA PRO A 9 -50.71 -11.78 -44.50
C PRO A 9 -49.39 -12.38 -43.98
N LEU A 10 -48.43 -11.51 -43.69
CA LEU A 10 -47.21 -11.86 -42.96
C LEU A 10 -47.60 -12.34 -41.56
N ALA A 11 -47.31 -13.60 -41.25
CA ALA A 11 -47.43 -14.13 -39.90
C ALA A 11 -46.46 -13.36 -38.96
N PRO A 12 -46.86 -13.02 -37.72
CA PRO A 12 -45.95 -12.44 -36.75
C PRO A 12 -44.94 -13.52 -36.35
N VAL A 13 -43.66 -13.26 -36.58
CA VAL A 13 -42.57 -14.05 -36.02
C VAL A 13 -42.61 -13.84 -34.50
N ALA A 14 -43.17 -14.82 -33.78
CA ALA A 14 -43.08 -14.90 -32.34
C ALA A 14 -41.62 -15.15 -31.99
N ASN A 15 -40.94 -14.13 -31.46
CA ASN A 15 -39.65 -14.26 -30.81
C ASN A 15 -39.87 -14.93 -29.45
N ASP A 16 -39.97 -16.26 -29.43
CA ASP A 16 -39.89 -17.04 -28.19
C ASP A 16 -38.42 -17.13 -27.75
N PHE A 17 -37.87 -16.01 -27.31
CA PHE A 17 -36.61 -15.98 -26.58
C PHE A 17 -36.93 -16.28 -25.12
N HIS A 18 -36.88 -17.57 -24.75
CA HIS A 18 -36.81 -17.97 -23.35
C HIS A 18 -35.39 -17.64 -22.84
N PRO A 19 -35.18 -16.64 -21.96
CA PRO A 19 -33.89 -16.50 -21.32
C PRO A 19 -33.68 -17.71 -20.40
N THR A 20 -32.59 -18.43 -20.64
CA THR A 20 -32.04 -19.42 -19.72
C THR A 20 -31.79 -18.71 -18.38
N PRO A 21 -32.13 -19.31 -17.22
CA PRO A 21 -31.92 -18.64 -15.94
C PRO A 21 -30.42 -18.42 -15.71
N GLU A 22 -30.00 -17.15 -15.78
CA GLU A 22 -28.69 -16.71 -15.30
C GLU A 22 -28.59 -17.03 -13.80
N PRO A 23 -27.40 -17.42 -13.31
CA PRO A 23 -27.19 -17.69 -11.90
C PRO A 23 -27.47 -16.43 -11.07
N ASP A 24 -28.24 -16.59 -10.00
CA ASP A 24 -28.60 -15.55 -9.01
C ASP A 24 -27.37 -14.69 -8.65
N VAL A 25 -27.29 -13.51 -9.27
CA VAL A 25 -26.43 -12.43 -8.80
C VAL A 25 -27.20 -11.78 -7.66
N PRO A 26 -26.70 -11.80 -6.41
CA PRO A 26 -27.42 -11.18 -5.30
C PRO A 26 -27.64 -9.70 -5.63
N ASP A 27 -28.91 -9.33 -5.63
CA ASP A 27 -29.48 -8.02 -5.92
C ASP A 27 -28.76 -6.95 -5.09
N THR A 28 -27.71 -6.37 -5.67
CA THR A 28 -26.93 -5.30 -5.05
C THR A 28 -27.40 -4.01 -5.70
N ASP A 29 -28.20 -3.27 -4.95
CA ASP A 29 -28.72 -1.94 -5.30
C ASP A 29 -27.63 -1.08 -5.95
N PRO A 30 -27.77 -0.69 -7.24
CA PRO A 30 -26.75 0.05 -7.97
C PRO A 30 -26.55 1.49 -7.46
N ASP A 31 -27.41 1.98 -6.57
CA ASP A 31 -27.30 3.31 -5.95
C ASP A 31 -26.71 3.27 -4.51
N ALA A 32 -26.37 2.09 -3.99
CA ALA A 32 -25.71 1.98 -2.71
C ALA A 32 -24.24 2.45 -2.81
N ILE A 33 -23.96 3.68 -2.36
CA ILE A 33 -22.58 4.17 -2.18
C ILE A 33 -21.84 3.14 -1.32
N PRO A 34 -20.74 2.53 -1.80
CA PRO A 34 -20.08 1.47 -1.06
C PRO A 34 -19.62 1.98 0.30
N GLU A 35 -20.13 1.39 1.38
CA GLU A 35 -19.77 1.82 2.72
C GLU A 35 -18.34 1.39 3.05
N LEU A 36 -17.59 2.31 3.67
CA LEU A 36 -16.26 2.03 4.20
C LEU A 36 -16.40 1.40 5.58
N THR A 37 -16.02 0.14 5.73
CA THR A 37 -16.10 -0.59 6.99
C THR A 37 -14.72 -1.02 7.48
N PHE A 38 -14.56 -1.06 8.80
CA PHE A 38 -13.35 -1.49 9.49
C PHE A 38 -13.70 -2.63 10.43
N TYR A 39 -13.11 -3.81 10.25
CA TYR A 39 -13.40 -4.95 11.11
C TYR A 39 -12.19 -5.89 11.26
N PRO A 40 -12.05 -6.55 12.42
CA PRO A 40 -11.12 -7.65 12.58
C PRO A 40 -11.60 -8.84 11.76
N THR A 41 -10.72 -9.44 10.97
CA THR A 41 -11.06 -10.57 10.09
C THR A 41 -10.29 -11.83 10.48
N THR A 42 -11.03 -12.94 10.55
CA THR A 42 -10.49 -14.29 10.71
C THR A 42 -10.62 -15.10 9.42
N ASP A 43 -11.21 -14.52 8.36
CA ASP A 43 -11.41 -15.19 7.09
C ASP A 43 -10.11 -15.28 6.28
N ASP A 44 -9.88 -16.42 5.65
CA ASP A 44 -8.65 -16.71 4.94
C ASP A 44 -8.52 -15.90 3.64
N ALA A 45 -9.64 -15.59 2.97
CA ALA A 45 -9.64 -14.78 1.76
C ALA A 45 -9.23 -13.32 2.07
N ASP A 46 -9.85 -12.73 3.11
CA ASP A 46 -9.52 -11.39 3.57
C ASP A 46 -8.08 -11.28 4.11
N ARG A 47 -7.59 -12.31 4.82
CA ARG A 47 -6.20 -12.39 5.29
C ARG A 47 -5.21 -12.44 4.13
N THR A 48 -5.50 -13.22 3.09
CA THR A 48 -4.68 -13.30 1.88
C THR A 48 -4.66 -11.95 1.15
N ALA A 49 -5.81 -11.28 1.04
CA ALA A 49 -5.91 -9.95 0.45
C ALA A 49 -5.11 -8.89 1.25
N ALA A 50 -5.16 -8.96 2.58
CA ALA A 50 -4.37 -8.12 3.47
C ALA A 50 -2.86 -8.34 3.30
N LEU A 51 -2.41 -9.60 3.25
CA LEU A 51 -1.01 -9.95 3.06
C LEU A 51 -0.49 -9.47 1.70
N LYS A 52 -1.28 -9.68 0.64
CA LYS A 52 -0.97 -9.16 -0.70
C LYS A 52 -0.83 -7.64 -0.69
N LEU A 53 -1.73 -6.94 0.00
CA LEU A 53 -1.66 -5.48 0.12
C LEU A 53 -0.39 -5.01 0.86
N VAL A 54 0.03 -5.73 1.89
CA VAL A 54 1.28 -5.48 2.63
C VAL A 54 2.48 -5.71 1.71
N ALA A 55 2.53 -6.84 1.01
CA ALA A 55 3.58 -7.17 0.04
C ALA A 55 3.70 -6.12 -1.07
N ASP A 56 2.57 -5.73 -1.67
CA ASP A 56 2.52 -4.66 -2.68
C ASP A 56 3.03 -3.32 -2.14
N SER A 57 2.74 -3.01 -0.87
CA SER A 57 3.22 -1.78 -0.24
C SER A 57 4.74 -1.75 -0.09
N ILE A 58 5.36 -2.90 0.17
CA ILE A 58 6.81 -3.07 0.30
C ILE A 58 7.46 -3.04 -1.09
N ALA A 59 6.86 -3.70 -2.08
CA ALA A 59 7.28 -3.57 -3.47
C ALA A 59 7.28 -2.11 -3.95
N GLN A 60 6.28 -1.30 -3.53
CA GLN A 60 6.22 0.13 -3.81
C GLN A 60 7.33 0.95 -3.10
N GLN A 61 7.88 0.47 -1.99
CA GLN A 61 9.00 1.16 -1.33
C GLN A 61 10.22 1.23 -2.24
N ARG A 62 10.45 0.20 -3.06
CA ARG A 62 11.51 0.16 -4.08
C ARG A 62 11.44 1.35 -5.03
N GLN A 63 10.26 1.67 -5.55
CA GLN A 63 10.06 2.78 -6.47
C GLN A 63 10.21 4.14 -5.77
N THR A 64 9.80 4.23 -4.50
CA THR A 64 10.00 5.45 -3.70
C THR A 64 11.49 5.67 -3.41
N ALA A 65 12.21 4.60 -3.08
CA ALA A 65 13.65 4.59 -2.83
C ALA A 65 14.45 4.99 -4.08
N SER A 66 14.14 4.43 -5.25
CA SER A 66 14.81 4.80 -6.50
C SER A 66 14.56 6.26 -6.88
N ARG A 67 13.32 6.77 -6.70
CA ARG A 67 13.01 8.18 -6.92
C ARG A 67 13.78 9.08 -5.95
N ALA A 68 13.85 8.73 -4.67
CA ALA A 68 14.58 9.50 -3.66
C ALA A 68 16.09 9.56 -3.94
N LEU A 69 16.70 8.46 -4.41
CA LEU A 69 18.08 8.43 -4.86
C LEU A 69 18.28 9.33 -6.08
N LEU A 70 17.44 9.21 -7.10
CA LEU A 70 17.56 10.01 -8.32
C LEU A 70 17.35 11.50 -8.08
N SER A 71 16.42 11.86 -7.19
CA SER A 71 16.09 13.26 -6.90
C SER A 71 16.97 13.90 -5.83
N HIS A 72 18.02 13.22 -5.35
CA HIS A 72 18.89 13.79 -4.34
C HIS A 72 19.77 14.90 -4.96
N PRO A 73 19.80 16.12 -4.40
CA PRO A 73 20.46 17.27 -5.02
C PRO A 73 21.95 17.05 -5.26
N LEU A 74 22.60 16.28 -4.38
CA LEU A 74 24.02 15.90 -4.53
C LEU A 74 24.27 15.03 -5.77
N HIS A 75 23.39 14.06 -6.05
CA HIS A 75 23.53 13.18 -7.22
C HIS A 75 23.30 13.93 -8.52
N ILE A 76 22.31 14.84 -8.53
CA ILE A 76 22.05 15.71 -9.69
C ILE A 76 23.26 16.63 -9.92
N ALA A 77 23.78 17.27 -8.87
CA ALA A 77 24.94 18.15 -8.98
C ALA A 77 26.19 17.40 -9.46
N LEU A 78 26.46 16.21 -8.91
CA LEU A 78 27.57 15.36 -9.33
C LEU A 78 27.40 14.93 -10.80
N PHE A 79 26.22 14.47 -11.19
CA PHE A 79 25.94 14.06 -12.56
C PHE A 79 26.11 15.22 -13.55
N VAL A 80 25.56 16.40 -13.24
CA VAL A 80 25.72 17.61 -14.07
C VAL A 80 27.18 18.04 -14.15
N ALA A 81 27.92 18.01 -13.04
CA ALA A 81 29.34 18.36 -13.01
C ALA A 81 30.18 17.41 -13.87
N VAL A 82 29.95 16.10 -13.75
CA VAL A 82 30.61 15.07 -14.56
C VAL A 82 30.26 15.23 -16.03
N CYS A 83 28.98 15.40 -16.38
CA CYS A 83 28.54 15.68 -17.76
C CYS A 83 29.16 16.96 -18.33
N SER A 84 29.27 18.03 -17.52
CA SER A 84 29.86 19.30 -17.94
C SER A 84 31.37 19.17 -18.19
N LEU A 85 32.09 18.48 -17.30
CA LEU A 85 33.52 18.21 -17.43
C LEU A 85 33.82 17.33 -18.66
N LEU A 86 33.14 16.20 -18.79
CA LEU A 86 33.30 15.29 -19.93
C LEU A 86 32.86 15.95 -21.24
N GLY A 87 31.74 16.67 -21.23
CA GLY A 87 31.25 17.40 -22.39
C GLY A 87 32.25 18.44 -22.86
N ARG A 88 32.78 19.28 -21.93
CA ARG A 88 33.82 20.27 -22.26
C ARG A 88 35.08 19.60 -22.79
N TRP A 89 35.53 18.51 -22.17
CA TRP A 89 36.75 17.81 -22.57
C TRP A 89 36.61 17.15 -23.97
N LEU A 90 35.49 16.47 -24.23
CA LEU A 90 35.18 15.86 -25.53
C LEU A 90 34.99 16.89 -26.64
N PHE A 91 34.33 18.02 -26.35
CA PHE A 91 34.12 19.09 -27.32
C PHE A 91 35.45 19.74 -27.72
N LEU A 92 36.37 19.92 -26.78
CA LEU A 92 37.72 20.43 -27.05
C LEU A 92 38.59 19.44 -27.84
N LEU A 93 38.36 18.13 -27.73
CA LEU A 93 39.18 17.10 -28.37
C LEU A 93 38.68 16.67 -29.75
N ARG A 94 37.36 16.61 -29.97
CA ARG A 94 36.78 16.01 -31.20
C ARG A 94 35.81 16.91 -31.95
N GLY A 95 35.23 17.95 -31.32
CA GLY A 95 34.24 18.83 -31.97
C GLY A 95 32.94 18.15 -32.45
N GLU A 96 32.77 16.84 -32.24
CA GLU A 96 31.64 16.05 -32.74
C GLU A 96 30.56 15.89 -31.67
N LEU A 97 29.41 16.54 -31.89
CA LEU A 97 28.21 16.45 -31.04
C LEU A 97 27.75 15.01 -30.80
N GLY A 98 27.89 14.12 -31.80
CA GLY A 98 27.46 12.72 -31.69
C GLY A 98 28.20 11.93 -30.61
N VAL A 99 29.51 12.15 -30.46
CA VAL A 99 30.34 11.47 -29.45
C VAL A 99 30.03 11.99 -28.04
N ALA A 100 29.78 13.30 -27.91
CA ALA A 100 29.35 13.88 -26.64
C ALA A 100 27.98 13.31 -26.21
N LEU A 101 27.03 13.22 -27.15
CA LEU A 101 25.69 12.69 -26.87
C LEU A 101 25.71 11.21 -26.45
N SER A 102 26.48 10.37 -27.13
CA SER A 102 26.59 8.95 -26.80
C SER A 102 27.28 8.70 -25.46
N THR A 103 28.28 9.51 -25.11
CA THR A 103 28.98 9.42 -23.81
C THR A 103 28.06 9.80 -22.65
N VAL A 104 27.27 10.87 -22.80
CA VAL A 104 26.25 11.24 -21.80
C VAL A 104 25.19 10.14 -21.67
N GLY A 105 24.78 9.54 -22.79
CA GLY A 105 23.88 8.38 -22.78
C GLY A 105 24.46 7.18 -22.03
N GLY A 106 25.72 6.82 -22.30
CA GLY A 106 26.42 5.74 -21.61
C GLY A 106 26.61 5.99 -20.11
N LEU A 107 26.96 7.23 -19.74
CA LEU A 107 27.07 7.63 -18.34
C LEU A 107 25.72 7.55 -17.62
N THR A 108 24.65 8.01 -18.28
CA THR A 108 23.28 7.91 -17.76
C THR A 108 22.91 6.45 -17.51
N MET A 109 23.18 5.57 -18.47
CA MET A 109 22.93 4.14 -18.35
C MET A 109 23.73 3.51 -17.20
N GLY A 110 25.00 3.88 -17.04
CA GLY A 110 25.85 3.43 -15.93
C GLY A 110 25.30 3.82 -14.56
N VAL A 111 24.88 5.08 -14.40
CA VAL A 111 24.27 5.56 -13.15
C VAL A 111 22.97 4.80 -12.84
N LEU A 112 22.11 4.57 -13.84
CA LEU A 112 20.88 3.80 -13.64
C LEU A 112 21.14 2.35 -13.20
N VAL A 113 22.20 1.71 -13.72
CA VAL A 113 22.61 0.36 -13.31
C VAL A 113 23.07 0.35 -11.85
N VAL A 114 23.89 1.33 -11.44
CA VAL A 114 24.35 1.46 -10.04
C VAL A 114 23.16 1.66 -9.08
N ILE A 115 22.23 2.55 -9.43
CA ILE A 115 21.01 2.76 -8.64
C ILE A 115 20.21 1.46 -8.57
N ARG A 116 20.07 0.73 -9.68
CA ARG A 116 19.34 -0.53 -9.71
C ARG A 116 19.95 -1.57 -8.77
N TRP A 117 21.27 -1.61 -8.67
CA TRP A 117 21.98 -2.51 -7.76
C TRP A 117 21.82 -2.08 -6.30
N ALA A 118 21.93 -0.79 -6.00
CA ALA A 118 21.76 -0.25 -4.65
C ALA A 118 20.36 -0.48 -4.04
N VAL A 119 19.32 -0.58 -4.89
CA VAL A 119 17.93 -0.80 -4.47
C VAL A 119 17.54 -2.30 -4.52
N ALA A 120 18.42 -3.18 -5.01
CA ALA A 120 18.15 -4.62 -5.10
C ALA A 120 17.74 -5.29 -3.77
N PRO A 121 18.31 -4.93 -2.59
CA PRO A 121 17.97 -5.61 -1.34
C PRO A 121 16.54 -5.34 -0.84
N TYR A 122 15.82 -4.36 -1.41
CA TYR A 122 14.38 -4.21 -1.14
C TYR A 122 13.53 -5.36 -1.70
N ILE A 123 14.02 -6.06 -2.73
CA ILE A 123 13.34 -7.21 -3.32
C ILE A 123 13.44 -8.40 -2.37
N GLU A 124 14.62 -8.68 -1.83
CA GLU A 124 14.85 -9.73 -0.83
C GLU A 124 14.00 -9.51 0.43
N LEU A 125 13.80 -8.25 0.83
CA LEU A 125 12.91 -7.88 1.94
C LEU A 125 11.43 -8.11 1.64
N ALA A 126 11.01 -7.91 0.38
CA ALA A 126 9.65 -8.18 -0.05
C ALA A 126 9.40 -9.69 -0.16
N GLU A 127 10.40 -10.45 -0.58
CA GLU A 127 10.36 -11.92 -0.65
C GLU A 127 10.19 -12.55 0.74
N GLY A 128 10.72 -11.93 1.81
CA GLY A 128 10.54 -12.40 3.19
C GLY A 128 9.16 -12.15 3.81
N VAL A 129 8.18 -11.62 3.07
CA VAL A 129 6.80 -11.40 3.56
C VAL A 129 5.99 -12.68 3.34
N HIS A 130 6.15 -13.62 4.25
CA HIS A 130 5.44 -14.91 4.23
C HIS A 130 4.21 -14.93 5.15
N PRO A 131 3.32 -15.93 5.01
CA PRO A 131 2.19 -16.16 5.92
C PRO A 131 2.58 -16.20 7.41
N GLU A 132 3.84 -16.52 7.73
CA GLU A 132 4.45 -16.39 9.07
C GLU A 132 4.25 -15.00 9.70
N LEU A 133 4.11 -13.95 8.87
CA LEU A 133 3.80 -12.61 9.36
C LEU A 133 2.46 -12.57 10.12
N LEU A 134 1.50 -13.41 9.73
CA LEU A 134 0.16 -13.51 10.31
C LEU A 134 0.05 -14.59 11.40
N GLU A 135 1.05 -15.46 11.56
CA GLU A 135 1.03 -16.51 12.58
C GLU A 135 0.96 -15.92 13.98
N GLY A 136 -0.04 -16.34 14.76
CA GLY A 136 -0.29 -15.84 16.12
C GLY A 136 -0.81 -14.40 16.19
N LYS A 137 -1.09 -13.74 15.05
CA LYS A 137 -1.44 -12.31 14.99
C LYS A 137 -2.85 -12.07 14.48
N GLU A 138 -3.35 -10.90 14.82
CA GLU A 138 -4.69 -10.45 14.49
C GLU A 138 -4.64 -9.42 13.36
N VAL A 139 -5.63 -9.50 12.47
CA VAL A 139 -5.67 -8.71 11.23
C VAL A 139 -6.94 -7.89 11.22
N VAL A 140 -6.77 -6.59 11.07
CA VAL A 140 -7.85 -5.62 10.87
C VAL A 140 -7.79 -5.14 9.43
N ILE A 141 -8.93 -5.17 8.74
CA ILE A 141 -9.02 -4.71 7.36
C ILE A 141 -9.98 -3.53 7.23
N ALA A 142 -9.72 -2.70 6.22
CA ALA A 142 -10.61 -1.66 5.76
C ALA A 142 -11.15 -2.08 4.39
N LYS A 143 -12.47 -2.23 4.29
CA LYS A 143 -13.15 -2.68 3.08
C LYS A 143 -14.04 -1.56 2.53
N TYR A 144 -13.98 -1.34 1.23
CA TYR A 144 -14.86 -0.40 0.52
C TYR A 144 -15.62 -1.18 -0.55
N GLY A 145 -16.91 -1.40 -0.31
CA GLY A 145 -17.70 -2.36 -1.09
C GLY A 145 -17.15 -3.78 -0.93
N GLN A 146 -16.65 -4.38 -2.01
CA GLN A 146 -16.02 -5.71 -1.99
C GLN A 146 -14.49 -5.67 -2.00
N GLU A 147 -13.88 -4.48 -2.06
CA GLU A 147 -12.43 -4.33 -2.21
C GLU A 147 -11.76 -4.10 -0.85
N VAL A 148 -10.73 -4.91 -0.53
CA VAL A 148 -9.83 -4.62 0.61
C VAL A 148 -8.89 -3.49 0.23
N ILE A 149 -9.04 -2.36 0.92
CA ILE A 149 -8.33 -1.11 0.62
C ILE A 149 -7.28 -0.74 1.66
N GLY A 150 -7.32 -1.37 2.83
CA GLY A 150 -6.35 -1.17 3.90
C GLY A 150 -6.28 -2.39 4.80
N ALA A 151 -5.12 -2.59 5.42
CA ALA A 151 -4.86 -3.69 6.33
C ALA A 151 -3.92 -3.24 7.44
N ALA A 152 -4.16 -3.72 8.65
CA ALA A 152 -3.28 -3.59 9.80
C ALA A 152 -3.17 -4.96 10.48
N VAL A 153 -1.93 -5.35 10.82
CA VAL A 153 -1.61 -6.60 11.49
C VAL A 153 -0.97 -6.25 12.81
N TRP A 154 -1.48 -6.82 13.90
CA TRP A 154 -0.97 -6.57 15.24
C TRP A 154 -0.85 -7.86 16.06
N GLY A 155 0.04 -7.87 17.04
CA GLY A 155 0.27 -9.01 17.93
C GLY A 155 0.60 -8.56 19.35
N TRP A 156 0.63 -9.51 20.29
CA TRP A 156 1.04 -9.23 21.67
C TRP A 156 2.57 -9.24 21.78
N MET A 157 3.15 -8.23 22.45
CA MET A 157 4.60 -8.14 22.68
C MET A 157 5.11 -9.24 23.63
N ASP A 158 4.29 -9.64 24.59
CA ASP A 158 4.60 -10.66 25.59
C ASP A 158 3.63 -11.84 25.46
N GLU A 159 3.93 -12.80 24.58
CA GLU A 159 3.13 -14.03 24.46
C GLU A 159 3.16 -14.92 25.72
N GLY A 160 4.02 -14.61 26.71
CA GLY A 160 4.25 -15.44 27.90
C GLY A 160 3.89 -14.85 29.27
N LYS A 161 3.51 -13.56 29.39
CA LYS A 161 3.25 -12.93 30.71
C LYS A 161 1.77 -12.73 31.03
N LYS A 162 1.48 -12.69 32.35
CA LYS A 162 0.14 -12.59 32.99
C LYS A 162 -0.79 -11.64 32.22
N LYS A 163 -2.09 -11.96 32.19
CA LYS A 163 -3.19 -11.19 31.55
C LYS A 163 -3.26 -9.69 31.92
N LYS A 164 -2.49 -9.22 32.91
CA LYS A 164 -2.50 -7.84 33.40
C LYS A 164 -1.21 -7.16 32.96
N GLY A 165 -1.34 -6.17 32.07
CA GLY A 165 -0.23 -5.34 31.58
C GLY A 165 0.42 -5.77 30.26
N ARG A 166 -0.29 -6.53 29.42
CA ARG A 166 0.21 -6.84 28.07
C ARG A 166 0.19 -5.60 27.19
N LYS A 167 1.26 -5.41 26.43
CA LYS A 167 1.35 -4.42 25.37
C LYS A 167 1.14 -5.11 24.02
N ALA A 168 0.44 -4.43 23.13
CA ALA A 168 0.27 -4.85 21.75
C ALA A 168 1.26 -4.08 20.85
N GLU A 169 1.68 -4.72 19.77
CA GLU A 169 2.50 -4.11 18.73
C GLU A 169 1.86 -4.28 17.36
N VAL A 170 1.77 -3.16 16.63
CA VAL A 170 1.40 -3.17 15.22
C VAL A 170 2.63 -3.59 14.43
N VAL A 171 2.55 -4.76 13.81
CA VAL A 171 3.64 -5.36 13.03
C VAL A 171 3.64 -4.83 11.60
N ALA A 172 2.46 -4.70 11.00
CA ALA A 172 2.32 -4.17 9.66
C ALA A 172 1.08 -3.31 9.51
N TRP A 173 1.14 -2.29 8.66
CA TRP A 173 -0.02 -1.48 8.31
C TRP A 173 0.15 -0.88 6.91
N THR A 174 -0.93 -0.83 6.16
CA THR A 174 -0.92 -0.28 4.81
C THR A 174 -2.31 0.15 4.37
N VAL A 175 -2.34 1.13 3.48
CA VAL A 175 -3.53 1.57 2.75
C VAL A 175 -3.16 1.65 1.27
N ARG A 176 -4.05 1.23 0.39
CA ARG A 176 -3.90 1.37 -1.07
C ARG A 176 -3.61 2.81 -1.43
N LEU A 177 -2.68 3.03 -2.37
CA LEU A 177 -2.19 4.35 -2.75
C LEU A 177 -3.31 5.33 -3.12
N LYS A 178 -4.32 4.88 -3.90
CA LYS A 178 -5.49 5.67 -4.31
C LYS A 178 -6.37 6.19 -3.17
N TYR A 179 -6.27 5.57 -1.99
CA TYR A 179 -7.07 5.90 -0.82
C TYR A 179 -6.24 6.52 0.33
N ARG A 180 -4.93 6.73 0.14
CA ARG A 180 -4.08 7.42 1.13
C ARG A 180 -4.48 8.90 1.24
N GLY A 181 -4.27 9.48 2.42
CA GLY A 181 -4.62 10.88 2.71
C GLY A 181 -6.08 11.14 3.04
N LYS A 182 -6.94 10.11 3.02
CA LYS A 182 -8.38 10.20 3.35
C LYS A 182 -8.72 9.81 4.80
N GLY A 183 -7.74 9.76 5.70
CA GLY A 183 -7.96 9.36 7.10
C GLY A 183 -8.14 7.85 7.36
N ILE A 184 -8.18 7.00 6.33
CA ILE A 184 -8.41 5.55 6.45
C ILE A 184 -7.37 4.85 7.34
N GLY A 185 -6.11 5.30 7.28
CA GLY A 185 -5.05 4.77 8.14
C GLY A 185 -5.31 5.05 9.62
N VAL A 186 -5.92 6.19 9.96
CA VAL A 186 -6.31 6.51 11.34
C VAL A 186 -7.43 5.60 11.78
N GLY A 187 -8.47 5.42 10.96
CA GLY A 187 -9.56 4.48 11.24
C GLY A 187 -9.10 3.04 11.49
N LEU A 188 -8.14 2.54 10.70
CA LEU A 188 -7.52 1.24 10.95
C LEU A 188 -6.85 1.15 12.32
N LEU A 189 -6.08 2.18 12.71
CA LEU A 189 -5.39 2.21 14.00
C LEU A 189 -6.39 2.36 15.16
N GLU A 190 -7.49 3.07 14.98
CA GLU A 190 -8.58 3.17 15.97
C GLU A 190 -9.21 1.81 16.23
N THR A 191 -9.55 1.05 15.18
CA THR A 191 -10.10 -0.30 15.31
C THR A 191 -9.13 -1.25 16.01
N VAL A 192 -7.82 -1.17 15.70
CA VAL A 192 -6.79 -1.93 16.42
C VAL A 192 -6.74 -1.56 17.91
N VAL A 193 -6.76 -0.27 18.24
CA VAL A 193 -6.76 0.19 19.65
C VAL A 193 -7.99 -0.31 20.40
N ASP A 194 -9.15 -0.31 19.76
CA ASP A 194 -10.40 -0.83 20.33
C ASP A 194 -10.31 -2.33 20.61
N GLU A 195 -9.74 -3.09 19.69
CA GLU A 195 -9.54 -4.53 19.85
C GLU A 195 -8.56 -4.85 20.99
N VAL A 196 -7.42 -4.15 21.04
CA VAL A 196 -6.41 -4.32 22.09
C VAL A 196 -7.00 -4.01 23.48
N ARG A 197 -7.78 -2.94 23.59
CA ARG A 197 -8.42 -2.55 24.85
C ARG A 197 -9.52 -3.51 25.26
N GLY A 198 -10.34 -3.94 24.31
CA GLY A 198 -11.36 -4.98 24.53
C GLY A 198 -10.74 -6.26 25.10
N LYS A 199 -9.51 -6.58 24.70
CA LYS A 199 -8.74 -7.74 25.17
C LYS A 199 -7.87 -7.47 26.41
N GLY A 200 -7.95 -6.27 27.00
CA GLY A 200 -7.28 -5.91 28.26
C GLY A 200 -5.83 -5.43 28.15
N GLY A 201 -5.42 -4.95 26.97
CA GLY A 201 -4.08 -4.37 26.76
C GLY A 201 -3.89 -3.02 27.47
N GLU A 202 -2.68 -2.79 27.98
CA GLU A 202 -2.30 -1.55 28.70
C GLU A 202 -1.62 -0.51 27.80
N GLY A 203 -1.19 -0.91 26.60
CA GLY A 203 -0.60 0.00 25.62
C GLY A 203 -0.49 -0.63 24.23
N VAL A 204 -0.34 0.23 23.22
CA VAL A 204 -0.09 -0.16 21.83
C VAL A 204 1.13 0.58 21.31
N GLY A 205 2.08 -0.15 20.74
CA GLY A 205 3.26 0.39 20.06
C GLY A 205 3.31 -0.03 18.59
N MET A 206 4.27 0.52 17.84
CA MET A 206 4.69 -0.09 16.57
C MET A 206 5.93 -0.93 16.82
N VAL A 207 6.01 -2.10 16.17
CA VAL A 207 7.16 -3.00 16.31
C VAL A 207 8.47 -2.26 15.96
N GLU A 208 9.48 -2.39 16.82
CA GLU A 208 10.82 -1.88 16.51
C GLU A 208 11.55 -2.88 15.60
N GLY A 209 12.13 -2.40 14.50
CA GLY A 209 12.85 -3.28 13.55
C GLY A 209 11.95 -4.16 12.67
N GLY A 210 10.64 -3.88 12.60
CA GLY A 210 9.72 -4.57 11.70
C GLY A 210 10.01 -4.33 10.21
N ILE A 211 9.17 -4.91 9.34
CA ILE A 211 9.38 -4.89 7.89
C ILE A 211 9.53 -3.46 7.34
N TYR A 212 8.82 -2.50 7.92
CA TYR A 212 8.87 -1.09 7.54
C TYR A 212 10.08 -0.31 8.11
N SER A 213 10.77 -0.88 9.10
CA SER A 213 11.93 -0.27 9.78
C SER A 213 13.27 -0.77 9.21
N LYS A 214 13.29 -1.79 8.34
CA LYS A 214 14.53 -2.29 7.73
C LYS A 214 15.05 -1.27 6.71
N ARG A 215 16.12 -0.57 7.08
CA ARG A 215 16.77 0.48 6.28
C ARG A 215 17.83 -0.14 5.38
N VAL A 216 17.50 -0.29 4.10
CA VAL A 216 18.47 -0.77 3.09
C VAL A 216 19.41 0.34 2.63
N LEU A 217 18.91 1.58 2.58
CA LEU A 217 19.68 2.73 2.10
C LEU A 217 20.41 3.44 3.24
N TRP A 218 21.48 4.17 2.91
CA TRP A 218 22.16 5.07 3.84
C TRP A 218 21.15 6.07 4.43
N ASN A 219 21.26 6.33 5.74
CA ASN A 219 20.45 7.28 6.53
C ASN A 219 20.02 8.57 5.80
N VAL A 220 20.85 9.15 4.93
CA VAL A 220 20.53 10.36 4.17
C VAL A 220 19.29 10.22 3.27
N TYR A 221 19.00 9.01 2.79
CA TYR A 221 17.84 8.72 1.93
C TYR A 221 16.62 8.24 2.71
N ASN A 222 16.76 7.95 4.01
CA ASN A 222 15.71 7.35 4.81
C ASN A 222 14.71 8.37 5.38
N GLY A 223 14.96 9.67 5.23
CA GLY A 223 14.13 10.72 5.83
C GLY A 223 12.66 10.72 5.36
N VAL A 224 12.34 10.17 4.18
CA VAL A 224 10.94 10.00 3.74
C VAL A 224 10.26 8.86 4.49
N PHE A 225 10.99 7.77 4.74
CA PHE A 225 10.49 6.61 5.49
C PHE A 225 10.34 6.95 6.97
N GLU A 226 11.33 7.64 7.56
CA GLU A 226 11.28 8.15 8.94
C GLU A 226 10.05 9.00 9.20
N ARG A 227 9.80 10.01 8.35
CA ARG A 227 8.63 10.88 8.51
C ARG A 227 7.31 10.12 8.40
N ARG A 228 7.24 9.04 7.61
CA ARG A 228 6.04 8.20 7.51
C ARG A 228 5.86 7.35 8.76
N GLU A 229 6.93 6.73 9.24
CA GLU A 229 6.92 5.91 10.45
C GLU A 229 6.60 6.76 11.69
N GLU A 230 7.23 7.92 11.84
CA GLU A 230 6.95 8.89 12.90
C GLU A 230 5.50 9.37 12.86
N ARG A 231 4.96 9.68 11.67
CA ARG A 231 3.55 10.07 11.53
C ARG A 231 2.63 8.95 11.99
N ALA A 232 2.96 7.70 11.67
CA ALA A 232 2.17 6.54 12.07
C ALA A 232 2.25 6.27 13.57
N LYS A 233 3.45 6.36 14.17
CA LYS A 233 3.65 6.27 15.63
C LYS A 233 2.88 7.37 16.37
N ARG A 234 2.96 8.61 15.89
CA ARG A 234 2.19 9.74 16.45
C ARG A 234 0.69 9.54 16.31
N ALA A 235 0.22 9.06 15.16
CA ALA A 235 -1.19 8.77 14.95
C ALA A 235 -1.70 7.69 15.90
N LEU A 236 -0.96 6.60 16.07
CA LEU A 236 -1.29 5.52 16.99
C LEU A 236 -1.31 5.99 18.46
N GLN A 237 -0.31 6.80 18.85
CA GLN A 237 -0.24 7.34 20.20
C GLN A 237 -1.38 8.32 20.46
N ALA A 238 -1.72 9.16 19.49
CA ALA A 238 -2.86 10.07 19.56
C ALA A 238 -4.20 9.32 19.66
N THR A 239 -4.42 8.25 18.88
CA THR A 239 -5.66 7.45 18.96
C THR A 239 -5.75 6.73 20.31
N TRP A 240 -4.63 6.20 20.83
CA TRP A 240 -4.58 5.61 22.17
C TRP A 240 -4.94 6.62 23.26
N GLU A 241 -4.33 7.81 23.27
CA GLU A 241 -4.56 8.86 24.25
C GLU A 241 -6.00 9.41 24.17
N ALA A 242 -6.51 9.69 22.97
CA ALA A 242 -7.87 10.15 22.75
C ALA A 242 -8.90 9.17 23.36
N ARG A 243 -8.67 7.87 23.16
CA ARG A 243 -9.51 6.81 23.74
C ARG A 243 -9.31 6.67 25.25
N ALA A 244 -8.13 6.99 25.80
CA ALA A 244 -7.87 6.96 27.24
C ALA A 244 -8.65 8.05 27.98
N GLY A 245 -8.62 9.28 27.46
CA GLY A 245 -9.33 10.43 28.06
C GLY A 245 -10.85 10.36 27.97
N GLY A 246 -11.40 9.70 26.94
CA GLY A 246 -12.85 9.48 26.82
C GLY A 246 -13.44 8.62 27.96
N ASN A 247 -12.67 7.67 28.48
CA ASN A 247 -13.12 6.78 29.55
C ASN A 247 -13.22 7.49 30.92
N THR A 248 -12.46 8.58 31.10
CA THR A 248 -12.47 9.39 32.33
C THR A 248 -13.67 10.35 32.38
N ARG A 249 -14.14 10.85 31.23
CA ARG A 249 -15.32 11.73 31.14
C ARG A 249 -16.64 11.01 31.36
N ARG A 250 -16.73 9.72 31.01
CA ARG A 250 -17.97 8.92 31.13
C ARG A 250 -18.24 8.40 32.56
N LYS A 251 -17.29 8.58 33.48
CA LYS A 251 -17.38 8.18 34.90
C LYS A 251 -17.70 9.34 35.86
N ARG A 252 -17.97 10.54 35.36
CA ARG A 252 -18.41 11.69 36.15
C ARG A 252 -19.86 12.02 35.88
#